data_AF-A0A437QV09-F1
#
_entry.id   AF-A0A437QV09-F1
#
_cell.length_a   1.000
_cell.length_b   1.000
_cell.length_c   1.000
_cell.angle_alpha   90.00
_cell.angle_beta   90.00
_cell.angle_gamma   90.00
#
_symmetry.space_group_name_H-M   'P 1'
#
loop_
_entity.id
_entity.type
_entity.pdbx_description
1 polymer ?
#
loop_
_entity_poly.entity_id
_entity_poly.type
_entity_poly.pdbx_seq_one_letter_code
_entity_poly.pdbx_strand_id
1 'polypeptide(L)'
;MRRLAMLDGATRQDRHAAIEALKNAVSAQGGWIEHHTFLSNKAMTLNFVMDAEKIDPLIADLTETGLTVSLTNAPSSKPGAETHCVLSLTFQHNDPDLRITVPAVG
;
A
#
# COMPACT_ATOMS: atom_id res chain seq x y z
N MET A 1 -9.25 -21.25 5.51
CA MET A 1 -8.29 -20.12 5.63
C MET A 1 -8.65 -19.07 4.60
N ARG A 2 -8.93 -17.84 5.01
CA ARG A 2 -9.21 -16.70 4.10
C ARG A 2 -7.85 -16.22 3.56
N ARG A 3 -7.58 -16.33 2.26
CA ARG A 3 -6.32 -15.81 1.69
C ARG A 3 -6.47 -14.31 1.42
N LEU A 4 -5.49 -13.55 1.87
CA LEU A 4 -5.38 -12.11 1.65
C LEU A 4 -4.81 -11.84 0.24
N ALA A 5 -5.26 -10.74 -0.38
CA ALA A 5 -4.56 -10.20 -1.54
C ALA A 5 -3.30 -9.47 -1.06
N MET A 6 -2.14 -9.82 -1.62
CA MET A 6 -0.87 -9.15 -1.28
C MET A 6 -0.39 -8.36 -2.46
N LEU A 7 -0.11 -7.09 -2.22
CA LEU A 7 0.42 -6.16 -3.20
C LEU A 7 1.78 -5.65 -2.71
N ASP A 8 2.69 -5.44 -3.66
CA ASP A 8 3.97 -4.78 -3.44
C ASP A 8 4.07 -3.60 -4.39
N GLY A 9 4.51 -2.46 -3.86
CA GLY A 9 4.66 -1.25 -4.64
C GLY A 9 5.87 -0.41 -4.26
N ALA A 10 6.27 0.42 -5.21
CA ALA A 10 7.33 1.40 -5.03
C ALA A 10 6.98 2.73 -5.70
N THR A 11 7.46 3.82 -5.11
CA THR A 11 7.29 5.16 -5.67
C THR A 11 8.50 6.03 -5.36
N ARG A 12 8.79 6.99 -6.24
CA ARG A 12 9.80 8.04 -6.03
C ARG A 12 9.18 9.38 -5.60
N GLN A 13 7.88 9.41 -5.39
CA GLN A 13 7.15 10.62 -4.99
C GLN A 13 7.42 10.98 -3.54
N ASP A 14 7.06 12.22 -3.19
CA ASP A 14 6.94 12.62 -1.79
C ASP A 14 6.00 11.66 -1.04
N ARG A 15 6.40 11.31 0.18
CA ARG A 15 5.70 10.34 1.01
C ARG A 15 4.25 10.73 1.26
N HIS A 16 3.97 12.00 1.55
CA HIS A 16 2.60 12.44 1.83
C HIS A 16 1.76 12.42 0.56
N ALA A 17 2.31 12.90 -0.55
CA ALA A 17 1.62 12.86 -1.84
C ALA A 17 1.27 11.43 -2.27
N ALA A 18 2.21 10.48 -2.10
CA ALA A 18 1.96 9.07 -2.40
C ALA A 18 0.88 8.45 -1.50
N ILE A 19 0.87 8.79 -0.20
CA ILE A 19 -0.17 8.33 0.73
C ILE A 19 -1.55 8.89 0.33
N GLU A 20 -1.62 10.17 0.00
CA GLU A 20 -2.87 10.80 -0.43
C GLU A 20 -3.38 10.20 -1.74
N ALA A 21 -2.51 10.00 -2.73
CA ALA A 21 -2.86 9.33 -3.98
C ALA A 21 -3.41 7.92 -3.71
N LEU A 22 -2.74 7.15 -2.85
CA LEU A 22 -3.17 5.81 -2.47
C LEU A 22 -4.53 5.80 -1.76
N LYS A 23 -4.75 6.70 -0.80
CA LYS A 23 -6.03 6.84 -0.10
C LYS A 23 -7.16 7.20 -1.06
N ASN A 24 -6.90 8.13 -1.97
CA ASN A 24 -7.87 8.58 -2.95
C ASN A 24 -8.22 7.47 -3.94
N ALA A 25 -7.23 6.72 -4.44
CA ALA A 25 -7.44 5.62 -5.37
C ALA A 25 -8.25 4.48 -4.73
N VAL A 26 -7.90 4.07 -3.50
CA VAL A 26 -8.67 3.05 -2.75
C VAL A 26 -10.12 3.49 -2.58
N SER A 27 -10.34 4.73 -2.16
CA SER A 27 -11.69 5.28 -1.92
C SER A 27 -12.50 5.42 -3.23
N ALA A 28 -11.85 5.84 -4.32
CA ALA A 28 -12.48 5.99 -5.63
C ALA A 28 -12.97 4.65 -6.20
N GLN A 29 -12.26 3.57 -5.87
CA GLN A 29 -12.64 2.20 -6.25
C GLN A 29 -13.64 1.56 -5.27
N GLY A 30 -14.19 2.31 -4.32
CA GLY A 30 -15.19 1.85 -3.35
C GLY A 30 -14.61 1.03 -2.19
N GLY A 31 -13.28 0.98 -2.06
CA GLY A 31 -12.62 0.35 -0.92
C GLY A 31 -12.52 1.29 0.28
N TRP A 32 -12.16 0.73 1.43
CA TRP A 32 -11.86 1.50 2.63
C TRP A 32 -10.60 0.99 3.31
N ILE A 33 -9.88 1.91 3.94
CA ILE A 33 -8.64 1.62 4.66
C ILE A 33 -8.97 1.19 6.08
N GLU A 34 -8.43 0.05 6.49
CA GLU A 34 -8.54 -0.45 7.87
C GLU A 34 -7.46 0.21 8.74
N HIS A 35 -6.20 0.17 8.29
CA HIS A 35 -5.07 0.74 9.01
C HIS A 35 -3.83 0.92 8.12
N HIS A 36 -2.91 1.80 8.51
CA HIS A 36 -1.58 1.92 7.91
C HIS A 36 -0.50 1.96 8.97
N THR A 37 0.63 1.30 8.71
CA THR A 37 1.78 1.26 9.61
C THR A 37 3.01 1.74 8.87
N PHE A 38 3.69 2.75 9.41
CA PHE A 38 5.02 3.12 8.94
C PHE A 38 6.06 2.19 9.58
N LEU A 39 6.81 1.48 8.75
CA LEU A 39 7.90 0.61 9.18
C LEU A 39 9.22 1.39 9.30
N SER A 40 9.41 2.38 8.42
CA SER A 40 10.54 3.31 8.43
C SER A 40 10.18 4.61 7.69
N ASN A 41 11.16 5.49 7.48
CA ASN A 41 11.00 6.61 6.55
C ASN A 41 10.85 6.16 5.09
N LYS A 42 11.30 4.94 4.76
CA LYS A 42 11.28 4.37 3.40
C LYS A 42 10.23 3.31 3.17
N ALA A 43 9.53 2.83 4.19
CA ALA A 43 8.61 1.72 4.03
C ALA A 43 7.34 1.89 4.87
N MET A 44 6.22 1.47 4.30
CA MET A 44 4.95 1.33 5.01
C MET A 44 4.16 0.13 4.55
N THR A 45 3.19 -0.25 5.37
CA THR A 45 2.12 -1.17 5.00
C THR A 45 0.77 -0.49 5.09
N LEU A 46 -0.11 -0.75 4.13
CA LEU A 46 -1.50 -0.32 4.12
C LEU A 46 -2.40 -1.56 4.07
N ASN A 47 -3.35 -1.63 5.01
CA ASN A 47 -4.38 -2.67 5.06
C ASN A 47 -5.71 -2.03 4.68
N PHE A 48 -6.39 -2.62 3.71
CA PHE A 48 -7.66 -2.11 3.19
C PHE A 48 -8.54 -3.25 2.71
N VAL A 49 -9.84 -2.97 2.60
CA VAL A 49 -10.82 -3.91 2.05
C VAL A 49 -11.43 -3.30 0.81
N MET A 50 -11.60 -4.12 -0.22
CA MET A 50 -12.32 -3.76 -1.43
C MET A 50 -12.88 -5.00 -2.14
N ASP A 51 -13.70 -4.79 -3.16
CA ASP A 51 -14.13 -5.85 -4.07
C ASP A 51 -12.93 -6.41 -4.85
N ALA A 52 -12.82 -7.74 -4.93
CA ALA A 52 -11.70 -8.40 -5.59
C ALA A 52 -11.53 -7.98 -7.07
N GLU A 53 -12.63 -7.64 -7.77
CA GLU A 53 -12.61 -7.18 -9.17
C GLU A 53 -12.02 -5.76 -9.33
N LYS A 54 -11.92 -5.01 -8.24
CA LYS A 54 -11.43 -3.62 -8.25
C LYS A 54 -9.93 -3.51 -7.99
N ILE A 55 -9.24 -4.63 -7.74
CA ILE A 55 -7.80 -4.67 -7.53
C ILE A 55 -7.04 -4.27 -8.80
N ASP A 56 -7.39 -4.84 -9.96
CA ASP A 56 -6.70 -4.51 -11.21
C ASP A 56 -6.94 -3.04 -11.65
N PRO A 57 -8.18 -2.50 -11.59
CA PRO A 57 -8.41 -1.07 -11.76
C PRO A 57 -7.62 -0.18 -10.79
N LEU A 58 -7.54 -0.56 -9.51
CA LEU A 58 -6.74 0.17 -8.53
C LEU A 58 -5.26 0.21 -8.91
N ILE A 59 -4.69 -0.92 -9.35
CA ILE A 59 -3.29 -0.98 -9.79
C ILE A 59 -3.06 -0.07 -11.00
N ALA A 60 -4.00 -0.03 -11.95
CA ALA A 60 -3.93 0.86 -13.11
C ALA A 60 -3.93 2.33 -12.69
N ASP A 61 -4.89 2.75 -11.86
CA ASP A 61 -4.98 4.13 -11.36
C ASP A 61 -3.71 4.55 -10.60
N LEU A 62 -3.19 3.68 -9.73
CA LEU A 62 -1.96 3.94 -8.99
C LEU A 62 -0.75 4.08 -9.92
N THR A 63 -0.68 3.28 -10.98
CA THR A 63 0.38 3.36 -11.97
C THR A 63 0.37 4.70 -12.70
N GLU A 64 -0.80 5.23 -13.04
CA GLU A 64 -0.95 6.57 -13.64
C GLU A 64 -0.47 7.70 -12.72
N THR A 65 -0.60 7.52 -11.41
CA THR A 65 -0.09 8.48 -10.41
C THR A 65 1.42 8.38 -10.16
N GLY A 66 2.12 7.41 -10.76
CA GLY A 66 3.55 7.18 -10.56
C GLY A 66 3.90 6.21 -9.42
N LEU A 67 2.90 5.53 -8.85
CA LEU A 67 3.10 4.40 -7.94
C LEU A 67 3.10 3.11 -8.74
N THR A 68 4.25 2.46 -8.88
CA THR A 68 4.29 1.13 -9.47
C THR A 68 3.82 0.12 -8.43
N VAL A 69 2.72 -0.58 -8.70
CA VAL A 69 2.15 -1.60 -7.81
C VAL A 69 1.97 -2.90 -8.58
N SER A 70 2.23 -4.02 -7.91
CA SER A 70 2.06 -5.36 -8.47
C SER A 70 1.40 -6.30 -7.48
N LEU A 71 0.62 -7.24 -7.99
CA LEU A 71 -0.03 -8.27 -7.18
C LEU A 71 0.96 -9.42 -6.96
N THR A 72 1.35 -9.64 -5.70
CA THR A 72 2.24 -10.74 -5.30
C THR A 72 1.46 -12.00 -4.97
N ASN A 73 0.23 -11.85 -4.47
CA ASN A 73 -0.68 -12.98 -4.24
C ASN A 73 -2.12 -12.56 -4.57
N ALA A 74 -2.77 -13.35 -5.43
CA ALA A 74 -4.12 -13.08 -5.85
C ALA A 74 -5.15 -13.32 -4.72
N PRO A 75 -6.24 -12.54 -4.67
CA PRO A 75 -7.33 -12.82 -3.76
C PRO A 75 -7.91 -14.22 -4.02
N SER A 76 -8.30 -14.91 -2.95
CA SER A 76 -9.07 -16.16 -3.05
C SER A 76 -10.58 -15.92 -3.13
N SER A 77 -11.01 -14.66 -3.05
CA SER A 77 -12.42 -14.27 -3.03
C SER A 77 -13.05 -14.45 -4.42
N LYS A 78 -14.35 -14.76 -4.43
CA LYS A 78 -15.12 -14.80 -5.68
C LYS A 78 -15.22 -13.38 -6.28
N PRO A 79 -15.44 -13.27 -7.59
CA PRO A 79 -15.85 -12.01 -8.22
C PRO A 79 -17.04 -11.39 -7.46
N GLY A 80 -16.99 -10.08 -7.19
CA GLY A 80 -17.98 -9.36 -6.38
C GLY A 80 -17.95 -9.64 -4.87
N ALA A 81 -16.95 -10.35 -4.34
CA ALA A 81 -16.77 -10.53 -2.91
C ALA A 81 -15.66 -9.63 -2.37
N GLU A 82 -15.93 -9.03 -1.21
CA GLU A 82 -14.95 -8.24 -0.47
C GLU A 82 -13.74 -9.11 -0.07
N THR A 83 -12.56 -8.52 -0.20
CA THR A 83 -11.29 -9.15 0.14
C THR A 83 -10.42 -8.18 0.92
N HIS A 84 -9.66 -8.72 1.88
CA HIS A 84 -8.68 -7.96 2.62
C HIS A 84 -7.38 -7.93 1.80
N CYS A 85 -6.87 -6.72 1.62
CA CYS A 85 -5.69 -6.41 0.86
C CYS A 85 -4.61 -5.86 1.78
N VAL A 86 -3.37 -6.28 1.54
CA VAL A 86 -2.18 -5.74 2.20
C VAL A 86 -1.25 -5.22 1.12
N LEU A 87 -0.99 -3.91 1.12
CA LEU A 87 0.01 -3.27 0.26
C LEU A 87 1.25 -2.95 1.08
N SER A 88 2.40 -3.49 0.64
CA SER A 88 3.72 -3.06 1.10
C SER A 88 4.24 -2.00 0.13
N LEU A 89 4.52 -0.78 0.63
CA LEU A 89 4.95 0.35 -0.20
C LEU A 89 6.34 0.83 0.22
N THR A 90 7.24 0.92 -0.76
CA THR A 90 8.60 1.46 -0.58
C THR A 90 8.73 2.84 -1.21
N PHE A 91 9.16 3.82 -0.42
CA PHE A 91 9.51 5.17 -0.86
C PHE A 91 10.99 5.21 -1.26
N GLN A 92 11.23 5.33 -2.56
CA GLN A 92 12.55 5.47 -3.12
C GLN A 92 12.97 6.94 -3.11
N HIS A 93 13.74 7.32 -2.10
CA HIS A 93 14.42 8.62 -2.05
C HIS A 93 15.90 8.42 -1.74
N ASN A 94 16.74 9.37 -2.16
CA ASN A 94 18.20 9.29 -2.00
C ASN A 94 18.66 9.60 -0.56
N ASP A 95 17.75 9.99 0.35
CA ASP A 95 18.15 10.28 1.73
C ASP A 95 18.59 9.01 2.48
N PRO A 96 19.63 9.13 3.34
CA PRO A 96 20.03 8.05 4.22
C PRO A 96 18.87 7.68 5.17
N ASP A 97 18.82 6.41 5.59
CA ASP A 97 17.85 5.99 6.62
C ASP A 97 18.04 6.82 7.88
N LEU A 98 16.92 7.25 8.47
CA LEU A 98 16.95 7.97 9.74
C LEU A 98 17.51 7.03 10.81
N ARG A 99 18.72 7.31 11.28
CA ARG A 99 19.33 6.61 12.42
C ARG A 99 18.64 7.07 13.69
N ILE A 100 18.02 6.14 14.41
CA ILE A 100 17.52 6.41 15.76
C ILE A 100 18.71 6.39 16.71
N THR A 101 18.98 7.49 17.39
CA THR A 101 19.96 7.52 18.49
C THR A 101 19.41 6.68 19.63
N VAL A 102 20.08 5.56 19.94
CA VAL A 102 19.76 4.76 21.13
C VAL A 102 20.15 5.58 22.36
N PRO A 103 19.24 5.82 23.33
CA PRO A 103 19.61 6.48 24.57
C PRO A 103 20.70 5.68 25.29
N ALA A 104 21.68 6.36 25.88
CA ALA A 104 22.61 5.70 26.77
C ALA A 104 21.80 5.05 27.91
N VAL A 105 21.94 3.74 28.06
CA VAL A 105 21.44 3.05 29.26
C VAL A 105 22.21 3.60 30.46
N GLY A 106 21.50 4.24 31.39
CA GLY A 106 22.03 4.69 32.67
C GLY A 106 22.10 3.56 33.68
#